data_AF-R5EA21-F1
#
_entry.id   AF-R5EA21-F1
#
_cell.length_a   1.000
_cell.length_b   1.000
_cell.length_c   1.000
_cell.angle_alpha   90.00
_cell.angle_beta   90.00
_cell.angle_gamma   90.00
#
_symmetry.space_group_name_H-M   'P 1'
#
loop_
_entity.id
_entity.type
_entity.pdbx_description
1 polymer ?
#
loop_
_entity_poly.entity_id
_entity_poly.type
_entity_poly.pdbx_seq_one_letter_code
_entity_poly.pdbx_strand_id
1 'polypeptide(L)' 'MGIIKFLRKKYWKDAIISGGQPLTFSCDGLMAIPDKAYELFTEKELEEIYEEKRKIRERIKQKIAELD' A
#
# COMPACT_ATOMS: atom_id res chain seq x y z
N MET A 1 4.92 5.23 23.50
CA MET A 1 4.02 5.84 22.49
C MET A 1 4.61 5.87 21.07
N GLY A 2 5.91 6.15 20.87
CA GLY A 2 6.52 6.29 19.55
C GLY A 2 6.53 5.02 18.67
N ILE A 3 6.85 3.85 19.26
CA ILE A 3 6.91 2.57 18.53
C ILE A 3 5.54 2.15 17.97
N ILE A 4 4.47 2.30 18.74
CA ILE A 4 3.11 1.96 18.29
C ILE A 4 2.69 2.86 17.12
N LYS A 5 3.00 4.15 17.19
CA LYS A 5 2.73 5.09 16.09
C LYS A 5 3.52 4.71 14.84
N PHE A 6 4.79 4.36 14.98
CA PHE A 6 5.62 3.88 13.88
C PHE A 6 5.07 2.59 13.25
N LEU A 7 4.74 1.58 14.06
CA LEU A 7 4.19 0.31 13.58
C LEU A 7 2.86 0.52 12.85
N ARG A 8 1.98 1.35 13.39
CA ARG A 8 0.70 1.70 12.76
C ARG A 8 0.93 2.39 11.41
N LYS A 9 1.86 3.34 11.34
CA LYS A 9 2.19 4.05 10.10
C LYS A 9 2.78 3.09 9.06
N LYS A 10 3.69 2.20 9.46
CA LYS A 10 4.26 1.17 8.59
C LYS A 10 3.19 0.25 8.01
N TYR A 11 2.31 -0.27 8.88
CA TYR A 11 1.21 -1.14 8.49
C TYR A 11 0.29 -0.51 7.43
N TRP A 12 -0.10 0.75 7.63
CA TRP A 12 -0.93 1.45 6.65
C TRP A 12 -0.20 1.79 5.36
N LYS A 13 1.10 2.10 5.43
CA LYS A 13 1.93 2.26 4.22
C LYS A 13 1.91 0.99 3.37
N ASP A 14 2.14 -0.16 3.98
CA ASP A 14 2.17 -1.46 3.30
C ASP A 14 0.79 -1.75 2.65
N ALA A 15 -0.31 -1.49 3.37
CA ALA A 15 -1.66 -1.63 2.82
C ALA A 15 -1.92 -0.71 1.61
N ILE A 16 -1.46 0.54 1.64
CA ILE A 16 -1.61 1.48 0.51
C ILE A 16 -0.85 0.97 -0.72
N ILE A 17 0.38 0.47 -0.54
CA ILE A 17 1.21 -0.10 -1.60
C ILE A 17 0.49 -1.31 -2.22
N SER A 18 -0.04 -2.22 -1.39
CA SER A 18 -0.79 -3.40 -1.82
C SER A 18 -2.16 -3.08 -2.44
N GLY A 19 -2.67 -1.85 -2.29
CA GLY A 19 -3.97 -1.44 -2.83
C GLY A 19 -5.16 -1.83 -1.96
N GLY A 20 -4.91 -2.19 -0.70
CA GLY A 20 -5.92 -2.58 0.26
C GLY A 20 -5.37 -3.62 1.23
N GLN A 21 -6.24 -4.13 2.10
CA GLN A 21 -5.88 -5.21 3.02
C GLN A 21 -6.50 -6.52 2.57
N PRO A 22 -5.77 -7.64 2.60
CA PRO A 22 -6.35 -8.94 2.28
C PRO A 22 -7.58 -9.21 3.15
N LEU A 23 -8.72 -9.52 2.51
CA LEU A 23 -9.86 -10.05 3.24
C LEU A 23 -9.53 -11.48 3.68
N THR A 24 -9.70 -11.78 4.96
CA THR A 24 -9.39 -13.10 5.52
C THR A 24 -10.22 -14.24 4.95
N PHE A 25 -11.36 -13.94 4.32
CA PHE A 25 -12.30 -14.95 3.79
C PHE A 25 -12.38 -14.97 2.26
N SER A 26 -11.48 -14.30 1.56
CA SER A 26 -11.45 -14.28 0.09
C SER A 26 -10.02 -14.35 -0.44
N CYS A 27 -9.79 -15.15 -1.48
CA CYS A 27 -8.47 -15.28 -2.09
C CYS A 27 -7.98 -13.97 -2.74
N ASP A 28 -8.88 -13.23 -3.39
CA ASP A 28 -8.54 -12.04 -4.18
C ASP A 28 -9.16 -10.73 -3.65
N GLY A 29 -9.95 -10.81 -2.58
CA GLY A 29 -10.64 -9.65 -2.04
C GLY A 29 -9.70 -8.77 -1.24
N LEU A 30 -9.75 -7.47 -1.52
CA LEU A 30 -9.10 -6.43 -0.75
C LEU A 30 -10.14 -5.56 -0.05
N MET A 31 -9.96 -5.35 1.24
CA MET A 31 -10.69 -4.38 2.02
C MET A 31 -10.16 -2.98 1.72
N ALA A 32 -11.09 -2.03 1.58
CA ALA A 32 -10.77 -0.63 1.40
C ALA A 32 -10.00 -0.07 2.59
N ILE A 33 -9.12 0.89 2.31
CA ILE A 33 -8.33 1.58 3.32
C ILE A 33 -9.20 2.68 3.93
N PRO A 34 -9.37 2.74 5.26
CA PRO A 34 -10.18 3.78 5.90
C PRO A 34 -9.51 5.16 5.79
N ASP A 35 -10.29 6.23 5.65
CA ASP A 35 -9.80 7.60 5.51
C ASP A 35 -8.82 8.02 6.63
N LYS A 36 -9.10 7.58 7.86
CA LYS A 36 -8.24 7.80 9.04
C LYS A 36 -6.82 7.24 8.92
N ALA A 37 -6.58 6.31 8.00
CA ALA A 37 -5.24 5.81 7.72
C ALA A 37 -4.41 6.85 6.96
N TYR A 38 -5.02 7.58 6.03
CA TYR A 38 -4.36 8.61 5.24
C TYR A 38 -3.96 9.82 6.09
N GLU A 39 -4.75 10.15 7.13
CA GLU A 39 -4.43 11.19 8.12
C GLU A 39 -3.12 10.95 8.88
N LEU A 40 -2.57 9.73 8.86
CA LEU A 40 -1.28 9.41 9.50
C LEU A 40 -0.07 9.91 8.73
N PHE A 41 -0.27 10.36 7.50
CA PHE A 41 0.77 10.75 6.56
C PHE A 41 0.63 12.22 6.19
N THR A 42 1.77 12.85 5.94
CA THR A 42 1.81 14.15 5.26
C THR A 42 1.59 13.95 3.75
N GLU A 43 1.25 15.03 3.04
CA GLU A 43 1.10 15.01 1.58
C GLU A 43 2.34 14.46 0.86
N LYS A 44 3.53 14.93 1.24
CA LYS A 44 4.81 14.43 0.69
C LYS A 44 5.02 12.94 0.92
N GLU A 45 4.69 12.44 2.11
CA GLU A 45 4.82 11.01 2.40
C GLU A 45 3.83 10.18 1.57
N LEU A 46 2.63 10.70 1.29
CA LEU A 46 1.68 10.04 0.40
C LEU A 46 2.20 10.03 -1.04
N GLU A 47 2.74 11.15 -1.54
CA GLU A 47 3.36 11.22 -2.87
C GLU A 47 4.47 10.17 -3.02
N GLU A 48 5.36 10.05 -2.03
CA GLU A 48 6.43 9.05 -2.02
C GLU A 48 5.88 7.61 -2.06
N ILE A 49 4.82 7.32 -1.29
CA ILE A 49 4.18 6.00 -1.27
C ILE A 49 3.56 5.68 -2.63
N TYR A 50 2.89 6.65 -3.26
CA TYR A 50 2.27 6.43 -4.58
C TYR A 50 3.31 6.29 -5.70
N GLU A 51 4.44 6.99 -5.62
CA GLU A 51 5.55 6.82 -6.55
C GLU A 51 6.21 5.44 -6.39
N GLU A 52 6.39 4.96 -5.15
CA GLU A 52 6.85 3.59 -4.87
C GLU A 52 5.89 2.55 -5.47
N LYS A 53 4.59 2.72 -5.25
CA LYS A 53 3.55 1.86 -5.80
C LYS A 53 3.56 1.85 -7.33
N ARG A 54 3.78 2.99 -7.97
CA ARG A 54 3.91 3.11 -9.42
C ARG A 54 5.07 2.28 -9.96
N LYS A 55 6.26 2.40 -9.35
CA LYS A 55 7.45 1.64 -9.74
C LYS A 55 7.24 0.13 -9.63
N ILE A 56 6.58 -0.32 -8.56
CA ILE A 56 6.21 -1.73 -8.39
C ILE A 56 5.30 -2.19 -9.54
N ARG A 57 4.27 -1.40 -9.88
CA ARG A 57 3.35 -1.70 -10.97
C ARG A 57 4.06 -1.80 -12.33
N GLU A 58 4.99 -0.88 -12.61
CA GLU A 58 5.77 -0.89 -13.85
C GLU A 58 6.65 -2.15 -13.95
N ARG A 59 7.32 -2.54 -12.86
CA ARG A 59 8.10 -3.79 -12.79
C ARG A 59 7.24 -5.04 -13.02
N ILE A 60 6.03 -5.08 -12.44
CA ILE A 60 5.10 -6.20 -12.64
C ILE A 60 4.66 -6.27 -14.11
N LYS A 61 4.34 -5.14 -14.73
CA LYS A 61 3.97 -5.09 -16.15
C LYS A 61 5.09 -5.61 -17.06
N GLN A 62 6.34 -5.21 -16.79
CA GLN A 62 7.50 -5.70 -17.54
C GLN A 62 7.62 -7.23 -17.44
N LYS A 63 7.51 -7.78 -16.23
CA LYS A 63 7.55 -9.24 -16.03
C LYS A 63 6.42 -9.99 -16.73
N ILE A 64 5.20 -9.44 -16.73
CA ILE A 64 4.07 -10.05 -17.44
C ILE A 64 4.36 -10.07 -18.94
N ALA A 65 4.86 -8.96 -19.50
CA ALA A 65 5.21 -8.88 -20.91
C ALA A 65 6.39 -9.80 -21.33
N GLU A 66 7.25 -10.21 -20.39
CA GLU A 66 8.30 -11.22 -20.62
C GLU A 66 7.78 -12.66 -20.60
N LEU A 67 6.59 -12.90 -20.01
CA LEU A 67 5.96 -14.21 -19.91
C LEU A 67 5.02 -14.50 -21.09
N ASP A 68 4.57 -13.46 -21.80
CA ASP A 68 3.78 -13.54 -23.04
C ASP A 68 4.67 -13.79 -24.26
#